data_AF-A0A379TYW3-F1
#
_entry.id   AF-A0A379TYW3-F1
#
_cell.length_a   1.000
_cell.length_b   1.000
_cell.length_c   1.000
_cell.angle_alpha   90.00
_cell.angle_beta   90.00
_cell.angle_gamma   90.00
#
_symmetry.space_group_name_H-M   'P 1'
#
loop_
_entity.id
_entity.type
_entity.pdbx_description
1 polymer ?
#
loop_
_entity_poly.entity_id
_entity_poly.type
_entity_poly.pdbx_seq_one_letter_code
_entity_poly.pdbx_strand_id
1 'polypeptide(L)'
;MPFSVGQGYFKSSISAEKFGAIKESSRLPEMNLWEKIKAYFFSTYHAEALECIFQLYHYQELNLTAVQVRGAYIKLRELASQGCKEQFIIESQEHADELIIKDDNGMILLSIEVECHPEAFGLAKEINKLYPKEKNISLGDITRFVIFGDSLSDSMGRMF
;
A
#
# COMPACT_ATOMS: atom_id res chain seq x y z
N MET A 1 6.53 -39.85 8.74
CA MET A 1 5.19 -39.79 8.13
C MET A 1 5.12 -38.52 7.29
N PRO A 2 4.56 -38.55 6.06
CA PRO A 2 4.35 -37.35 5.27
C PRO A 2 3.33 -36.44 5.94
N PHE A 3 3.62 -35.14 6.01
CA PHE A 3 2.71 -34.14 6.57
C PHE A 3 1.79 -33.65 5.44
N SER A 4 0.47 -33.71 5.63
CA SER A 4 -0.50 -33.28 4.62
C SER A 4 -1.45 -32.26 5.20
N VAL A 5 -1.77 -31.22 4.42
CA VAL A 5 -2.73 -30.16 4.77
C VAL A 5 -3.76 -30.04 3.65
N GLY A 6 -5.01 -29.78 4.01
CA GLY A 6 -6.11 -29.64 3.06
C GLY A 6 -6.93 -30.93 2.89
N GLN A 7 -8.08 -30.79 2.21
CA GLN A 7 -9.05 -31.85 2.01
C GLN A 7 -9.46 -31.96 0.54
N GLY A 8 -9.67 -33.19 0.07
CA GLY A 8 -10.02 -33.47 -1.33
C GLY A 8 -8.92 -33.08 -2.31
N TYR A 9 -9.27 -32.33 -3.35
CA TYR A 9 -8.36 -31.92 -4.43
C TYR A 9 -7.40 -30.78 -4.05
N PHE A 10 -7.63 -30.10 -2.93
CA PHE A 10 -6.74 -29.04 -2.41
C PHE A 10 -5.73 -29.57 -1.38
N LYS A 11 -5.43 -30.87 -1.45
CA LYS A 11 -4.48 -31.49 -0.53
C LYS A 11 -3.05 -31.21 -0.99
N SER A 12 -2.30 -30.51 -0.15
CA SER A 12 -0.86 -30.35 -0.29
C SER A 12 -0.15 -31.28 0.70
N SER A 13 0.97 -31.89 0.29
CA SER A 13 1.71 -32.81 1.15
C SER A 13 3.22 -32.62 1.04
N ILE A 14 3.89 -32.72 2.18
CA ILE A 14 5.35 -32.75 2.29
C ILE A 14 5.75 -34.20 2.52
N SER A 15 6.67 -34.72 1.69
CA SER A 15 7.18 -36.08 1.81
C SER A 15 7.97 -36.25 3.12
N ALA A 16 8.05 -37.49 3.62
CA ALA A 16 8.82 -37.80 4.83
C ALA A 16 10.32 -37.47 4.67
N GLU A 17 10.84 -37.60 3.44
CA GLU A 17 12.23 -37.26 3.10
C GLU A 17 12.48 -35.75 3.15
N LYS A 18 11.61 -34.92 2.55
CA LYS A 18 11.69 -33.46 2.68
C LYS A 18 11.56 -33.00 4.12
N PHE A 19 10.67 -33.64 4.89
CA PHE A 19 10.50 -33.36 6.30
C PHE A 19 11.75 -33.73 7.12
N GLY A 20 12.38 -34.88 6.82
CA GLY A 20 13.66 -35.28 7.42
C GLY A 20 14.78 -34.29 7.10
N ALA A 21 14.89 -33.87 5.85
CA ALA A 21 15.87 -32.87 5.42
C ALA A 21 15.67 -31.51 6.11
N ILE A 22 14.42 -31.07 6.31
CA ILE A 22 14.13 -29.84 7.09
C ILE A 22 14.52 -30.01 8.56
N LYS A 23 14.27 -31.19 9.14
CA LYS A 23 14.59 -31.49 10.54
C LYS A 23 16.09 -31.59 10.82
N GLU A 24 16.85 -32.12 9.87
CA GLU A 24 18.31 -32.29 9.96
C GLU A 24 19.09 -31.07 9.44
N SER A 25 18.42 -30.18 8.71
CA SER A 25 18.97 -28.90 8.29
C SER A 25 19.27 -28.02 9.50
N SER A 26 20.55 -27.70 9.70
CA SER A 26 20.99 -26.65 10.62
C SER A 26 20.70 -25.23 10.13
N ARG A 27 20.22 -25.08 8.88
CA ARG A 27 19.76 -23.80 8.34
C ARG A 27 18.38 -23.51 8.88
N LEU A 28 18.25 -22.32 9.48
CA LEU A 28 16.95 -21.75 9.83
C LEU A 28 16.05 -21.74 8.58
N PRO A 29 14.77 -22.13 8.70
CA PRO A 29 13.84 -22.02 7.59
C PRO A 29 13.86 -20.60 7.05
N GLU A 30 13.98 -20.43 5.73
CA GLU A 30 13.83 -19.12 5.11
C GLU A 30 12.41 -18.61 5.40
N MET A 31 12.32 -17.57 6.21
CA MET A 31 11.05 -16.90 6.49
C MET A 31 10.55 -16.26 5.19
N ASN A 32 9.30 -16.53 4.84
CA ASN A 32 8.64 -15.83 3.75
C ASN A 32 8.60 -14.32 4.05
N LEU A 33 8.43 -13.48 3.02
CA LEU A 33 8.40 -12.03 3.19
C LEU A 33 7.45 -11.61 4.31
N TRP A 34 6.23 -12.18 4.32
CA TRP A 34 5.21 -11.90 5.32
C TRP A 34 5.69 -12.15 6.75
N GLU A 35 6.33 -13.28 7.04
CA GLU A 35 6.83 -13.62 8.37
C GLU A 35 7.93 -12.65 8.84
N LYS A 36 8.69 -12.06 7.90
CA LYS A 36 9.69 -11.04 8.20
C LYS A 36 9.07 -9.68 8.53
N ILE A 37 8.01 -9.28 7.80
CA ILE A 37 7.43 -7.94 7.92
C ILE A 37 6.13 -7.88 8.71
N LYS A 38 5.53 -9.02 9.11
CA LYS A 38 4.24 -9.06 9.83
C LYS A 38 4.26 -8.24 11.11
N ALA A 39 5.41 -8.20 11.80
CA ALA A 39 5.58 -7.45 13.03
C ALA A 39 5.49 -5.93 12.83
N TYR A 40 5.61 -5.46 11.59
CA TYR A 40 5.48 -4.04 11.25
C TYR A 40 4.02 -3.60 11.27
N PHE A 41 3.07 -4.52 11.18
CA PHE A 41 1.65 -4.24 11.08
C PHE A 41 0.95 -4.58 12.39
N PHE A 42 -0.12 -3.84 12.68
CA PHE A 42 -1.06 -4.26 13.72
C PHE A 42 -1.90 -5.43 13.21
N SER A 43 -2.30 -6.33 14.11
CA SER A 43 -3.09 -7.52 13.76
C SER A 43 -4.37 -7.20 13.00
N THR A 44 -5.01 -6.06 13.30
CA THR A 44 -6.20 -5.56 12.60
C THR A 44 -5.96 -5.35 11.10
N TYR A 45 -4.74 -4.97 10.71
CA TYR A 45 -4.37 -4.62 9.34
C TYR A 45 -3.70 -5.77 8.57
N HIS A 46 -3.58 -6.97 9.17
CA HIS A 46 -2.88 -8.08 8.53
C HIS A 46 -3.54 -8.52 7.22
N ALA A 47 -4.87 -8.56 7.18
CA ALA A 47 -5.59 -8.96 5.98
C ALA A 47 -5.32 -7.99 4.82
N GLU A 48 -5.41 -6.68 5.07
CA GLU A 48 -5.18 -5.66 4.05
C GLU A 48 -3.71 -5.58 3.63
N ALA A 49 -2.79 -5.80 4.57
CA ALA A 49 -1.36 -5.86 4.27
C ALA A 49 -1.03 -7.06 3.36
N LEU A 50 -1.61 -8.23 3.63
CA LEU A 50 -1.46 -9.42 2.79
C LEU A 50 -2.03 -9.21 1.38
N GLU A 51 -3.17 -8.54 1.26
CA GLU A 51 -3.72 -8.18 -0.06
C GLU A 51 -2.77 -7.26 -0.84
N CYS A 52 -2.17 -6.26 -0.17
CA CYS A 52 -1.20 -5.38 -0.82
C CYS A 52 0.06 -6.15 -1.25
N ILE A 53 0.57 -7.05 -0.41
CA ILE A 53 1.72 -7.90 -0.75
C ILE A 53 1.38 -8.81 -1.95
N PHE A 54 0.19 -9.39 -1.97
CA PHE A 54 -0.27 -10.20 -3.10
C PHE A 54 -0.31 -9.39 -4.40
N GLN A 55 -0.87 -8.18 -4.36
CA GLN A 55 -0.88 -7.27 -5.51
C GLN A 55 0.53 -6.92 -5.98
N LEU A 56 1.47 -6.69 -5.05
CA LEU A 56 2.87 -6.37 -5.37
C LEU A 56 3.64 -7.55 -5.98
N TYR A 57 3.38 -8.79 -5.55
CA TYR A 57 4.04 -9.98 -6.11
C TYR A 57 3.46 -10.40 -7.47
N HIS A 58 2.14 -10.28 -7.62
CA HIS A 58 1.42 -10.76 -8.79
C HIS A 58 1.03 -9.63 -9.74
N TYR A 59 1.68 -8.47 -9.66
CA TYR A 59 1.28 -7.29 -10.42
C TYR A 59 1.29 -7.51 -11.94
N GLN A 60 2.25 -8.29 -12.45
CA GLN A 60 2.32 -8.65 -13.87
C GLN A 60 1.17 -9.58 -14.27
N GLU A 61 0.84 -10.58 -13.45
CA GLU A 61 -0.25 -11.53 -13.71
C GLU A 61 -1.64 -10.87 -13.64
N LEU A 62 -1.78 -9.89 -12.74
CA LEU A 62 -2.99 -9.11 -12.54
C LEU A 62 -3.15 -7.96 -13.55
N ASN A 63 -2.16 -7.74 -14.45
CA ASN A 63 -2.11 -6.62 -15.38
C ASN A 63 -2.32 -5.26 -14.66
N LEU A 64 -1.74 -5.10 -13.46
CA LEU A 64 -1.85 -3.86 -12.70
C LEU A 64 -1.05 -2.75 -13.36
N THR A 65 -1.64 -1.57 -13.42
CA THR A 65 -0.95 -0.36 -13.89
C THR A 65 0.08 0.11 -12.87
N ALA A 66 1.11 0.81 -13.33
CA ALA A 66 2.14 1.40 -12.48
C ALA A 66 1.59 2.20 -11.29
N VAL A 67 0.51 2.97 -11.52
CA VAL A 67 -0.18 3.76 -10.49
C VAL A 67 -0.82 2.86 -9.42
N GLN A 68 -1.38 1.72 -9.81
CA GLN A 68 -1.98 0.78 -8.87
C GLN A 68 -0.92 0.04 -8.05
N VAL A 69 0.20 -0.36 -8.67
CA VAL A 69 1.33 -0.99 -7.96
C VAL A 69 1.89 -0.02 -6.92
N ARG A 70 2.14 1.23 -7.32
CA ARG A 70 2.59 2.29 -6.42
C ARG A 70 1.56 2.57 -5.33
N GLY A 71 0.27 2.58 -5.65
CA GLY A 71 -0.83 2.73 -4.70
C GLY A 71 -0.87 1.62 -3.66
N ALA A 72 -0.72 0.36 -4.08
CA ALA A 72 -0.64 -0.80 -3.19
C ALA A 72 0.56 -0.71 -2.26
N TYR A 73 1.71 -0.27 -2.77
CA TYR A 73 2.92 -0.05 -1.97
C TYR A 73 2.73 1.05 -0.92
N ILE A 74 2.17 2.21 -1.32
CA ILE A 74 1.89 3.31 -0.40
C ILE A 74 0.88 2.89 0.67
N LYS A 75 -0.16 2.15 0.27
CA LYS A 75 -1.14 1.60 1.22
C LYS A 75 -0.47 0.64 2.21
N LEU A 76 0.39 -0.27 1.72
CA LEU A 76 1.15 -1.17 2.59
C LEU A 76 2.00 -0.38 3.59
N ARG A 77 2.73 0.64 3.14
CA ARG A 77 3.51 1.52 4.03
C ARG A 77 2.66 2.25 5.07
N GLU A 78 1.46 2.69 4.72
CA GLU A 78 0.56 3.37 5.65
C GLU A 78 -0.02 2.45 6.73
N LEU A 79 -0.22 1.17 6.40
CA LEU A 79 -0.65 0.17 7.38
C LEU A 79 0.46 -0.21 8.38
N ALA A 80 1.72 0.05 8.02
CA ALA A 80 2.85 -0.20 8.90
C ALA A 80 2.88 0.80 10.07
N SER A 81 3.35 0.33 11.22
CA SER A 81 3.56 1.15 12.40
C SER A 81 4.56 2.27 12.10
N GLN A 82 4.42 3.41 12.81
CA GLN A 82 5.21 4.61 12.54
C GLN A 82 6.73 4.35 12.56
N GLY A 83 7.22 3.47 13.45
CA GLY A 83 8.65 3.13 13.56
C GLY A 83 9.17 2.23 12.44
N CYS A 84 8.28 1.57 11.68
CA CYS A 84 8.65 0.68 10.58
C CYS A 84 8.54 1.36 9.21
N LYS A 85 7.93 2.55 9.12
CA LYS A 85 7.74 3.28 7.85
C LYS A 85 9.04 3.67 7.15
N GLU A 86 10.16 3.71 7.89
CA GLU A 86 11.50 3.96 7.36
C GLU A 86 12.04 2.81 6.51
N GLN A 87 11.53 1.60 6.73
CA GLN A 87 11.94 0.41 5.97
C GLN A 87 11.29 0.32 4.60
N PHE A 88 10.33 1.21 4.32
CA PHE A 88 9.67 1.36 3.04
C PHE A 88 10.22 2.58 2.32
N ILE A 89 11.06 2.35 1.32
CA ILE A 89 11.76 3.38 0.56
C ILE A 89 11.18 3.44 -0.86
N ILE A 90 11.10 4.65 -1.40
CA ILE A 90 10.76 4.90 -2.80
C ILE A 90 11.92 5.70 -3.38
N GLU A 91 12.65 5.12 -4.32
CA GLU A 91 13.70 5.79 -5.07
C GLU A 91 13.17 6.15 -6.45
N SER A 92 12.85 7.43 -6.64
CA SER A 92 12.37 7.93 -7.93
C SER A 92 13.54 8.26 -8.85
N GLN A 93 13.61 7.57 -9.99
CA GLN A 93 14.51 7.85 -11.11
C GLN A 93 13.75 8.58 -12.24
N GLU A 94 14.44 8.99 -13.32
CA GLU A 94 13.82 9.81 -14.39
C GLU A 94 12.64 9.13 -15.10
N HIS A 95 12.65 7.80 -15.19
CA HIS A 95 11.65 7.03 -15.94
C HIS A 95 11.02 5.87 -15.14
N ALA A 96 11.47 5.64 -13.91
CA ALA A 96 11.00 4.55 -13.06
C ALA A 96 11.08 4.91 -11.58
N ASP A 97 10.11 4.45 -10.80
CA ASP A 97 10.17 4.44 -9.34
C ASP A 97 10.59 3.04 -8.89
N GLU A 98 11.64 2.94 -8.07
CA GLU A 98 12.03 1.70 -7.39
C GLU A 98 11.40 1.67 -5.99
N LEU A 99 10.61 0.63 -5.73
CA LEU A 99 9.86 0.42 -4.49
C LEU A 99 10.58 -0.64 -3.65
N ILE A 100 11.19 -0.24 -2.54
CA ILE A 100 12.11 -1.07 -1.76
C ILE A 100 11.61 -1.29 -0.33
N ILE A 101 11.49 -2.55 0.09
CA ILE A 101 11.26 -2.94 1.49
C ILE A 101 12.54 -3.52 2.07
N LYS A 102 13.02 -2.97 3.18
CA LYS A 102 14.18 -3.46 3.92
C LYS A 102 13.78 -4.22 5.19
N ASP A 103 14.66 -5.08 5.68
CA ASP A 103 14.58 -5.66 7.01
C ASP A 103 15.18 -4.73 8.07
N ASP A 104 15.10 -5.13 9.35
CA ASP A 104 15.63 -4.37 10.47
C ASP A 104 17.17 -4.21 10.43
N ASN A 105 17.88 -5.03 9.64
CA ASN A 105 19.32 -4.96 9.41
C ASN A 105 19.68 -4.12 8.16
N GLY A 106 18.69 -3.57 7.46
CA GLY A 106 18.86 -2.82 6.22
C GLY A 106 19.02 -3.67 4.95
N MET A 107 18.84 -4.99 5.03
CA MET A 107 18.86 -5.89 3.88
C MET A 107 17.59 -5.75 3.06
N ILE A 108 17.71 -5.71 1.73
CA ILE A 108 16.56 -5.60 0.83
C ILE A 108 15.77 -6.93 0.84
N LEU A 109 14.51 -6.86 1.24
CA LEU A 109 13.56 -7.96 1.23
C LEU A 109 12.73 -8.02 -0.05
N LEU A 110 12.38 -6.86 -0.59
CA LEU A 110 11.62 -6.70 -1.83
C LEU A 110 12.14 -5.45 -2.54
N SER A 111 12.41 -5.57 -3.85
CA SER A 111 12.58 -4.43 -4.74
C SER A 111 11.73 -4.64 -5.98
N ILE A 112 10.93 -3.65 -6.34
CA ILE A 112 10.08 -3.65 -7.54
C ILE A 112 10.33 -2.35 -8.28
N GLU A 113 10.75 -2.45 -9.54
CA GLU A 113 10.86 -1.32 -10.43
C GLU A 113 9.54 -1.12 -11.18
N VAL A 114 9.02 0.10 -11.15
CA VAL A 114 7.75 0.46 -11.78
C VAL A 114 7.97 1.66 -12.68
N GLU A 115 7.61 1.54 -13.96
CA GLU A 115 7.71 2.66 -14.90
C GLU A 115 6.90 3.87 -14.41
N CYS A 116 7.58 5.02 -14.34
CA CYS A 116 7.00 6.28 -13.94
C CYS A 116 6.89 7.12 -15.21
N HIS A 117 5.66 7.35 -15.69
CA HIS A 117 5.41 8.32 -16.76
C HIS A 117 5.21 9.72 -16.13
N PRO A 118 6.23 10.60 -16.14
CA PRO A 118 6.17 11.90 -15.48
C PRO A 118 5.11 12.84 -16.07
N GLU A 119 4.69 12.59 -17.30
CA GLU A 119 3.79 13.44 -18.10
C GLU A 119 2.39 13.56 -17.51
N ALA A 120 1.87 12.51 -16.85
CA ALA A 120 0.56 12.55 -16.20
C ALA A 120 0.53 13.43 -14.94
N PHE A 121 1.67 13.57 -14.25
CA PHE A 121 1.79 14.38 -13.04
C PHE A 121 2.30 15.80 -13.30
N GLY A 122 2.86 16.07 -14.49
CA GLY A 122 3.26 17.40 -14.93
C GLY A 122 2.10 18.39 -14.88
N LEU A 123 0.94 18.02 -15.46
CA LEU A 123 -0.26 18.85 -15.44
C LEU A 123 -0.75 19.12 -14.01
N ALA A 124 -0.82 18.10 -13.15
CA ALA A 124 -1.28 18.29 -11.77
C ALA A 124 -0.30 19.16 -10.95
N LYS A 125 1.01 19.02 -11.18
CA LYS A 125 2.06 19.85 -10.56
C LYS A 125 1.99 21.29 -11.07
N GLU A 126 1.74 21.48 -12.35
CA GLU A 126 1.60 22.79 -12.99
C GLU A 126 0.30 23.48 -12.57
N ILE A 127 -0.81 22.75 -12.46
CA ILE A 127 -2.08 23.22 -11.89
C ILE A 127 -1.88 23.63 -10.43
N ASN A 128 -1.21 22.83 -9.60
CA ASN A 128 -0.92 23.22 -8.20
C ASN A 128 0.02 24.43 -8.09
N LYS A 129 0.89 24.65 -9.08
CA LYS A 129 1.76 25.84 -9.16
C LYS A 129 0.96 27.08 -9.57
N LEU A 130 0.00 26.93 -10.48
CA LEU A 130 -0.89 27.99 -10.94
C LEU A 130 -1.99 28.32 -9.91
N TYR A 131 -2.42 27.33 -9.14
CA TYR A 131 -3.48 27.42 -8.14
C TYR A 131 -3.03 26.79 -6.81
N PRO A 132 -2.13 27.45 -6.07
CA PRO A 132 -1.71 26.98 -4.76
C PRO A 132 -2.92 26.94 -3.82
N LYS A 133 -3.18 25.79 -3.19
CA LYS A 133 -4.21 25.68 -2.15
C LYS A 133 -3.85 26.60 -1.00
N GLU A 134 -4.75 27.53 -0.67
CA GLU A 134 -4.58 28.40 0.50
C GLU A 134 -4.49 27.54 1.77
N LYS A 135 -3.37 27.66 2.48
CA LYS A 135 -3.12 26.97 3.73
C LYS A 135 -3.82 27.75 4.83
N ASN A 136 -4.86 27.16 5.40
CA ASN A 136 -5.55 27.63 6.61
C ASN A 136 -6.15 29.03 6.48
N ILE A 137 -7.38 29.10 5.95
CA ILE A 137 -8.27 30.22 6.28
C ILE A 137 -8.56 30.09 7.78
N SER A 138 -8.02 31.00 8.59
CA SER A 138 -8.46 31.18 9.97
C SER A 138 -9.97 31.42 9.95
N LEU A 139 -10.73 30.66 10.74
CA LEU A 139 -12.18 30.86 10.89
C LEU A 139 -12.54 32.30 11.32
N GLY A 140 -11.57 33.06 11.84
CA GLY A 140 -11.73 34.47 12.19
C GLY A 140 -11.74 35.46 11.01
N ASP A 141 -11.27 35.07 9.83
CA ASP A 141 -11.17 35.95 8.65
C ASP A 141 -12.32 35.75 7.64
N ILE A 142 -13.28 34.88 7.95
CA ILE A 142 -14.49 34.66 7.14
C ILE A 142 -15.43 35.86 7.32
N THR A 143 -15.27 36.89 6.49
CA THR A 143 -16.17 38.06 6.49
C THR A 143 -17.48 37.83 5.72
N ARG A 144 -17.56 36.75 4.91
CA ARG A 144 -18.79 36.37 4.20
C ARG A 144 -18.92 34.86 4.08
N PHE A 145 -19.98 34.32 4.66
CA PHE A 145 -20.54 33.05 4.22
C PHE A 145 -21.27 33.27 2.90
N VAL A 146 -20.74 32.75 1.81
CA VAL A 146 -21.53 32.56 0.59
C VAL A 146 -22.36 31.30 0.80
N ILE A 147 -23.57 31.48 1.32
CA ILE A 147 -24.58 30.43 1.33
C ILE A 147 -25.05 30.31 -0.12
N PHE A 148 -24.66 29.24 -0.81
CA PHE A 148 -25.42 28.80 -1.97
C PHE A 148 -26.77 28.33 -1.44
N GLY A 149 -27.71 29.26 -1.37
CA GLY A 149 -29.10 28.95 -1.10
C GLY A 149 -29.62 28.22 -2.31
N ASP A 150 -29.55 26.89 -2.29
CA ASP A 150 -30.49 26.11 -3.07
C ASP A 150 -31.88 26.52 -2.62
N SER A 151 -32.62 27.07 -3.58
CA SER A 151 -33.99 27.55 -3.47
C SER A 151 -34.83 26.66 -2.54
N LEU A 152 -35.07 27.11 -1.31
CA LEU A 152 -36.31 26.76 -0.61
C LEU A 152 -37.36 27.81 -0.99
N SER A 153 -37.78 27.75 -2.26
CA SER A 153 -39.06 28.31 -2.67
C SER A 153 -40.14 27.41 -2.08
N ASP A 154 -40.51 27.68 -0.82
CA ASP A 154 -41.77 27.17 -0.30
C ASP A 154 -42.88 28.11 -0.78
N SER A 155 -43.77 27.55 -1.58
CA SER A 155 -44.82 28.20 -2.33
C SER A 155 -46.01 28.63 -1.46
N MET A 156 -45.78 29.29 -0.33
CA MET A 156 -46.85 29.87 0.46
C MET A 156 -46.37 31.11 1.21
N GLY A 157 -46.52 32.26 0.55
CA GLY A 157 -46.23 33.56 1.12
C GLY A 157 -46.98 33.81 2.42
N ARG A 158 -46.23 33.99 3.51
CA ARG A 158 -46.65 34.78 4.67
C ARG A 158 -45.44 35.54 5.21
N MET A 159 -45.56 36.86 5.23
CA MET A 159 -44.68 37.76 5.98
C MET A 159 -45.02 37.63 7.47
N PHE A 160 -44.01 37.44 8.30
CA PHE A 160 -43.87 38.11 9.60
C PHE A 160 -42.40 38.37 9.87
#